data_AF-A0A958XWK5-F1
#
_entry.id   AF-A0A958XWK5-F1
#
_cell.length_a   1.000
_cell.length_b   1.000
_cell.length_c   1.000
_cell.angle_alpha   90.00
_cell.angle_beta   90.00
_cell.angle_gamma   90.00
#
_symmetry.space_group_name_H-M   'P 1'
#
loop_
_entity.id
_entity.type
_entity.pdbx_description
1 polymer ?
#
loop_
_entity_poly.entity_id
_entity_poly.type
_entity_poly.pdbx_seq_one_letter_code
_entity_poly.pdbx_strand_id
1 'polypeptide(L)'
;PCGVSLSYTAPVGMDNCPNAQTVLQAGFGGGVHYYEYGGLYVETYNVYDASGNVSSCSFTIEVKDPVDPVITCPANTTVSTDVGECDAAVSYAYPYFGDNCPNYTLTQLSGPLSGQEFGLGTTWVSFRVTDDAGNSVDCTFSVTVEDRERPFINHCPVPVWAGTSTNGTGDCSGAVPDMRGDLTASDNCGVQN
;
A
#
# COMPACT_ATOMS: atom_id res chain seq x y z
N PRO A 1 5.35 -24.30 6.13
CA PRO A 1 4.51 -23.93 7.29
C PRO A 1 5.29 -22.89 8.11
N CYS A 2 4.62 -21.85 8.61
CA CYS A 2 5.25 -20.87 9.50
C CYS A 2 5.37 -21.48 10.91
N GLY A 3 6.45 -21.21 11.63
CA GLY A 3 6.66 -21.77 12.97
C GLY A 3 8.10 -21.74 13.44
N VAL A 4 8.34 -22.32 14.61
CA VAL A 4 9.66 -22.32 15.28
C VAL A 4 10.01 -23.70 15.82
N SER A 5 11.28 -24.07 15.69
CA SER A 5 11.84 -25.21 16.43
C SER A 5 12.30 -24.73 17.80
N LEU A 6 11.61 -25.18 18.84
CA LEU A 6 11.94 -24.88 20.23
C LEU A 6 12.54 -26.13 20.88
N SER A 7 13.56 -25.93 21.71
CA SER A 7 14.13 -26.97 22.55
C SER A 7 14.18 -26.51 23.99
N TYR A 8 13.53 -27.26 24.88
CA TYR A 8 13.60 -27.02 26.32
C TYR A 8 13.87 -28.32 27.08
N THR A 9 14.45 -28.21 28.27
CA THR A 9 14.66 -29.35 29.15
C THR A 9 13.37 -29.61 29.92
N ALA A 10 12.87 -30.85 29.90
CA ALA A 10 11.66 -31.21 30.63
C ALA A 10 11.80 -30.81 32.12
N PRO A 11 10.76 -30.23 32.74
CA PRO A 11 10.78 -29.89 34.15
C PRO A 11 10.97 -31.14 34.99
N VAL A 12 11.65 -31.00 36.13
CA VAL A 12 11.85 -32.07 37.10
C VAL A 12 11.14 -31.69 38.39
N GLY A 13 10.15 -32.48 38.77
CA GLY A 13 9.51 -32.42 40.07
C GLY A 13 10.38 -33.02 41.16
N MET A 14 10.31 -32.43 42.34
CA MET A 14 10.98 -32.93 43.55
C MET A 14 9.93 -33.23 44.61
N ASP A 15 10.24 -34.18 45.49
CA ASP A 15 9.50 -34.44 46.71
C ASP A 15 10.45 -34.37 47.91
N ASN A 16 9.90 -34.26 49.12
CA ASN A 16 10.68 -34.35 50.35
C ASN A 16 11.23 -35.76 50.60
N CYS A 17 10.74 -36.77 49.87
CA CYS A 17 11.24 -38.13 49.86
C CYS A 17 11.96 -38.47 48.54
N PRO A 18 12.96 -39.39 48.54
CA PRO A 18 13.58 -39.87 47.31
C PRO A 18 12.60 -40.59 46.38
N ASN A 19 12.97 -40.67 45.09
CA ASN A 19 12.23 -41.37 44.03
C ASN A 19 10.94 -40.70 43.54
N ALA A 20 10.84 -39.37 43.63
CA ALA A 20 9.85 -38.64 42.87
C ALA A 20 10.02 -38.89 41.36
N GLN A 21 8.93 -39.17 40.65
CA GLN A 21 8.92 -39.42 39.22
C GLN A 21 8.11 -38.34 38.50
N THR A 22 8.73 -37.67 37.54
CA THR A 22 8.03 -36.70 36.68
C THR A 22 7.66 -37.35 35.36
N VAL A 23 6.40 -37.22 34.97
CA VAL A 23 5.82 -37.86 33.77
C VAL A 23 5.07 -36.81 32.96
N LEU A 24 5.37 -36.73 31.66
CA LEU A 24 4.58 -35.95 30.71
C LEU A 24 3.19 -36.58 30.57
N GLN A 25 2.14 -35.79 30.83
CA GLN A 25 0.75 -36.21 30.67
C GLN A 25 0.15 -35.76 29.34
N ALA A 26 0.49 -34.55 28.89
CA ALA A 26 -0.02 -33.98 27.64
C ALA A 26 0.99 -32.97 27.08
N GLY A 27 0.98 -32.79 25.76
CA GLY A 27 1.92 -31.94 25.04
C GLY A 27 3.01 -32.74 24.33
N PHE A 28 4.03 -32.04 23.83
CA PHE A 28 5.14 -32.64 23.09
C PHE A 28 6.28 -33.10 24.00
N GLY A 29 6.40 -32.52 25.20
CA GLY A 29 7.49 -32.81 26.12
C GLY A 29 8.75 -31.96 25.89
N GLY A 30 9.73 -32.16 26.76
CA GLY A 30 11.06 -31.56 26.59
C GLY A 30 11.84 -32.24 25.47
N GLY A 31 12.74 -31.49 24.84
CA GLY A 31 13.43 -31.87 23.63
C GLY A 31 13.15 -30.90 22.49
N VAL A 32 13.62 -31.23 21.28
CA VAL A 32 13.44 -30.40 20.09
C VAL A 32 12.11 -30.75 19.44
N HIS A 33 11.19 -29.79 19.39
CA HIS A 33 9.90 -29.93 18.73
C HIS A 33 9.62 -28.73 17.82
N TYR A 34 8.82 -28.94 16.78
CA TYR A 34 8.37 -27.89 15.88
C TYR A 34 6.97 -27.42 16.29
N TYR A 35 6.82 -26.11 16.46
CA TYR A 35 5.58 -25.46 16.86
C TYR A 35 5.13 -24.53 15.73
N GLU A 36 3.93 -24.76 15.21
CA GLU A 36 3.32 -23.97 14.14
C GLU A 36 2.86 -22.60 14.68
N TYR A 37 3.00 -21.59 13.83
CA TYR A 37 2.45 -20.26 14.08
C TYR A 37 0.92 -20.29 14.28
N GLY A 38 0.41 -19.44 15.17
CA GLY A 38 -1.01 -19.38 15.53
C GLY A 38 -1.46 -20.51 16.46
N GLY A 39 -0.58 -21.47 16.77
CA GLY A 39 -0.84 -22.54 17.72
C GLY A 39 -0.69 -22.12 19.18
N LEU A 40 -1.59 -22.61 20.03
CA LEU A 40 -1.46 -22.59 21.48
C LEU A 40 -1.22 -24.02 21.98
N TYR A 41 -0.02 -24.26 22.49
CA TYR A 41 0.40 -25.58 22.94
C TYR A 41 0.42 -25.64 24.46
N VAL A 42 -0.17 -26.68 25.04
CA VAL A 42 -0.23 -26.87 26.49
C VAL A 42 0.59 -28.09 26.85
N GLU A 43 1.59 -27.89 27.71
CA GLU A 43 2.43 -28.96 28.25
C GLU A 43 1.98 -29.23 29.69
N THR A 44 1.63 -30.47 30.00
CA THR A 44 1.16 -30.89 31.33
C THR A 44 2.05 -31.99 31.87
N TYR A 45 2.59 -31.78 33.07
CA TYR A 45 3.44 -32.73 33.76
C TYR A 45 2.83 -33.11 35.11
N ASN A 46 2.86 -34.41 35.43
CA ASN A 46 2.55 -34.93 36.75
C ASN A 46 3.84 -35.35 37.45
N VAL A 47 3.89 -35.11 38.76
CA VAL A 47 4.95 -35.57 39.65
C VAL A 47 4.32 -36.55 40.63
N TYR A 48 4.82 -37.78 40.66
CA TYR A 48 4.39 -38.83 41.56
C TYR A 48 5.45 -39.03 42.65
N ASP A 49 5.03 -39.12 43.91
CA ASP A 49 5.89 -39.62 44.97
C ASP A 49 5.89 -41.16 45.05
N ALA A 50 6.75 -41.73 45.90
CA ALA A 50 6.84 -43.18 46.07
C ALA A 50 5.59 -43.83 46.70
N SER A 51 4.71 -43.02 47.31
CA SER A 51 3.44 -43.46 47.89
C SER A 51 2.27 -43.35 46.90
N GLY A 52 2.52 -42.83 45.69
CA GLY A 52 1.53 -42.63 44.64
C GLY A 52 0.76 -41.31 44.74
N ASN A 53 1.16 -40.38 45.62
CA ASN A 53 0.57 -39.03 45.62
C ASN A 53 1.00 -38.28 44.36
N VAL A 54 0.09 -37.48 43.80
CA VAL A 54 0.31 -36.78 42.54
C VAL A 54 0.14 -35.28 42.69
N SER A 55 1.07 -34.53 42.10
CA SER A 55 0.93 -33.10 41.82
C SER A 55 0.97 -32.87 40.32
N SER A 56 0.23 -31.87 39.83
CA SER A 56 0.14 -31.55 38.40
C SER A 56 0.48 -30.10 38.16
N CYS A 57 1.23 -29.83 37.09
CA CYS A 57 1.59 -28.50 36.63
C CYS A 57 1.47 -28.42 35.11
N SER A 58 0.99 -27.30 34.60
CA SER A 58 0.90 -27.03 33.18
C SER A 58 1.43 -25.65 32.82
N PHE A 59 2.01 -25.52 31.65
CA PHE A 59 2.38 -24.23 31.06
C PHE A 59 2.03 -24.21 29.56
N THR A 60 1.96 -23.01 29.00
CA THR A 60 1.61 -22.81 27.60
C THR A 60 2.80 -22.31 26.80
N ILE A 61 2.89 -22.73 25.54
CA ILE A 61 3.80 -22.22 24.53
C ILE A 61 2.93 -21.58 23.45
N GLU A 62 3.18 -20.30 23.17
CA GLU A 62 2.50 -19.53 22.13
C GLU A 62 3.53 -19.09 21.09
N VAL A 63 3.27 -19.37 19.81
CA VAL A 63 4.15 -18.99 18.70
C VAL A 63 3.58 -17.78 17.99
N LYS A 64 4.34 -16.69 17.97
CA LYS A 64 3.99 -15.42 17.31
C LYS A 64 4.97 -15.12 16.19
N ASP A 65 4.47 -14.45 15.15
CA ASP A 65 5.30 -13.84 14.12
C ASP A 65 5.37 -12.32 14.33
N PRO A 66 6.53 -11.76 14.73
CA PRO A 66 6.71 -10.33 14.93
C PRO A 66 7.32 -9.62 13.71
N VAL A 67 7.56 -10.32 12.61
CA VAL A 67 8.29 -9.77 11.47
C VAL A 67 7.30 -9.13 10.50
N ASP A 68 7.54 -7.86 10.15
CA ASP A 68 6.75 -7.18 9.13
C ASP A 68 7.05 -7.77 7.73
N PRO A 69 6.03 -7.84 6.85
CA PRO A 69 6.22 -8.21 5.46
C PRO A 69 7.07 -7.19 4.71
N VAL A 70 7.65 -7.62 3.58
CA VAL A 70 8.35 -6.74 2.65
C VAL A 70 7.45 -6.41 1.45
N ILE A 71 7.47 -5.14 1.03
CA ILE A 71 6.80 -4.67 -0.18
C ILE A 71 7.68 -3.65 -0.91
N THR A 72 7.77 -3.79 -2.23
CA THR A 72 8.48 -2.87 -3.13
C THR A 72 7.51 -2.39 -4.19
N CYS A 73 7.23 -1.10 -4.18
CA CYS A 73 6.33 -0.48 -5.14
C CYS A 73 6.96 -0.38 -6.53
N PRO A 74 6.13 -0.31 -7.58
CA PRO A 74 6.56 0.09 -8.91
C PRO A 74 7.21 1.47 -8.92
N ALA A 75 7.96 1.75 -9.98
CA ALA A 75 8.46 3.10 -10.21
C ALA A 75 7.31 4.05 -10.59
N ASN A 76 7.47 5.32 -10.25
CA ASN A 76 6.59 6.38 -10.73
C ASN A 76 6.59 6.42 -12.26
N THR A 77 5.43 6.70 -12.85
CA THR A 77 5.25 6.70 -14.30
C THR A 77 4.67 8.04 -14.75
N THR A 78 5.14 8.53 -15.89
CA THR A 78 4.60 9.72 -16.56
C THR A 78 4.14 9.33 -17.96
N VAL A 79 2.91 9.67 -18.30
CA VAL A 79 2.31 9.42 -19.62
C VAL A 79 1.67 10.69 -20.17
N SER A 80 1.39 10.69 -21.47
CA SER A 80 0.59 11.75 -22.09
C SER A 80 -0.89 11.36 -22.09
N THR A 81 -1.77 12.35 -22.16
CA THR A 81 -3.20 12.14 -22.45
C THR A 81 -3.39 11.38 -23.77
N ASP A 82 -4.50 10.65 -23.86
CA ASP A 82 -4.95 10.09 -25.13
C ASP A 82 -5.41 11.21 -26.08
N VAL A 83 -5.27 10.95 -27.38
CA VAL A 83 -5.51 11.96 -28.43
C VAL A 83 -6.96 12.46 -28.37
N GLY A 84 -7.11 13.76 -28.14
CA GLY A 84 -8.41 14.42 -28.05
C GLY A 84 -9.11 14.32 -26.69
N GLU A 85 -8.49 13.66 -25.70
CA GLU A 85 -9.05 13.43 -24.37
C GLU A 85 -8.14 14.02 -23.27
N CYS A 86 -8.60 13.98 -22.01
CA CYS A 86 -7.87 14.52 -20.84
C CYS A 86 -7.52 13.52 -19.77
N ASP A 87 -7.64 12.27 -20.15
CA ASP A 87 -7.22 11.12 -19.41
C ASP A 87 -6.33 10.26 -20.31
N ALA A 88 -5.75 9.24 -19.69
CA ALA A 88 -5.05 8.19 -20.39
C ALA A 88 -5.28 6.87 -19.64
N ALA A 89 -5.48 5.79 -20.40
CA ALA A 89 -5.51 4.45 -19.85
C ALA A 89 -4.09 4.02 -19.47
N VAL A 90 -3.78 3.91 -18.17
CA VAL A 90 -2.42 3.59 -17.70
C VAL A 90 -2.35 2.20 -17.10
N SER A 91 -1.51 1.36 -17.70
CA SER A 91 -1.10 0.08 -17.11
C SER A 91 0.21 0.23 -16.35
N TYR A 92 0.22 -0.18 -15.09
CA TYR A 92 1.40 -0.23 -14.23
C TYR A 92 1.61 -1.65 -13.68
N ALA A 93 2.86 -1.98 -13.34
CA ALA A 93 3.20 -3.26 -12.71
C ALA A 93 2.62 -3.33 -11.29
N TYR A 94 2.29 -4.52 -10.80
CA TYR A 94 1.95 -4.69 -9.37
C TYR A 94 3.21 -4.64 -8.50
N PRO A 95 3.10 -4.25 -7.21
CA PRO A 95 4.21 -4.33 -6.27
C PRO A 95 4.77 -5.75 -6.17
N TYR A 96 6.07 -5.86 -5.87
CA TYR A 96 6.67 -7.10 -5.41
C TYR A 96 6.51 -7.18 -3.88
N PHE A 97 6.11 -8.32 -3.34
CA PHE A 97 5.87 -8.47 -1.91
C PHE A 97 6.12 -9.91 -1.43
N GLY A 98 6.41 -10.06 -0.13
CA GLY A 98 6.63 -11.35 0.51
C GLY A 98 6.83 -11.23 2.01
N ASP A 99 7.00 -12.37 2.66
CA ASP A 99 7.16 -12.46 4.11
C ASP A 99 8.03 -13.70 4.47
N ASN A 100 8.55 -13.79 5.69
CA ASN A 100 9.22 -15.00 6.20
C ASN A 100 8.26 -16.17 6.37
N CYS A 101 6.97 -15.91 6.48
CA CYS A 101 5.93 -16.90 6.63
C CYS A 101 5.01 -16.99 5.42
N PRO A 102 4.57 -18.22 5.03
CA PRO A 102 3.58 -18.38 3.99
C PRO A 102 2.25 -17.79 4.47
N ASN A 103 1.47 -17.25 3.53
CA ASN A 103 0.19 -16.56 3.72
C ASN A 103 0.36 -15.08 4.08
N TYR A 104 0.11 -14.26 3.07
CA TYR A 104 0.05 -12.81 3.15
C TYR A 104 -0.86 -12.32 2.01
N THR A 105 -1.43 -11.14 2.20
CA THR A 105 -2.43 -10.57 1.29
C THR A 105 -1.98 -9.20 0.82
N LEU A 106 -2.04 -8.97 -0.50
CA LEU A 106 -1.86 -7.65 -1.09
C LEU A 106 -3.23 -7.00 -1.31
N THR A 107 -3.41 -5.80 -0.78
CA THR A 107 -4.63 -5.00 -0.92
C THR A 107 -4.29 -3.64 -1.53
N GLN A 108 -5.03 -3.21 -2.56
CA GLN A 108 -4.95 -1.84 -3.04
C GLN A 108 -5.79 -0.93 -2.15
N LEU A 109 -5.16 0.10 -1.58
CA LEU A 109 -5.81 1.05 -0.67
C LEU A 109 -6.41 2.24 -1.41
N SER A 110 -5.75 2.71 -2.48
CA SER A 110 -6.18 3.90 -3.22
C SER A 110 -5.67 3.92 -4.67
N GLY A 111 -6.24 4.85 -5.44
CA GLY A 111 -5.91 5.07 -6.85
C GLY A 111 -6.67 4.13 -7.80
N PRO A 112 -6.72 4.47 -9.11
CA PRO A 112 -7.30 3.60 -10.13
C PRO A 112 -6.55 2.26 -10.24
N LEU A 113 -7.25 1.21 -10.66
CA LEU A 113 -6.63 -0.10 -10.97
C LEU A 113 -5.72 0.02 -12.21
N SER A 114 -4.76 -0.89 -12.32
CA SER A 114 -3.91 -0.98 -13.52
C SER A 114 -4.78 -1.22 -14.77
N GLY A 115 -4.58 -0.40 -15.79
CA GLY A 115 -5.36 -0.40 -17.04
C GLY A 115 -6.66 0.43 -16.99
N GLN A 116 -6.88 1.21 -15.92
CA GLN A 116 -7.98 2.19 -15.86
C GLN A 116 -7.52 3.57 -16.30
N GLU A 117 -8.48 4.46 -16.48
CA GLU A 117 -8.25 5.87 -16.81
C GLU A 117 -7.64 6.64 -15.65
N PHE A 118 -6.64 7.43 -15.98
CA PHE A 118 -6.03 8.43 -15.10
C PHE A 118 -6.26 9.81 -15.70
N GLY A 119 -6.88 10.71 -14.93
CA GLY A 119 -7.04 12.10 -15.34
C GLY A 119 -5.73 12.90 -15.26
N LEU A 120 -5.73 14.05 -15.92
CA LEU A 120 -4.64 15.02 -15.88
C LEU A 120 -4.07 15.30 -14.48
N GLY A 121 -2.74 15.43 -14.42
CA GLY A 121 -2.00 15.70 -13.20
C GLY A 121 -1.47 14.42 -12.55
N THR A 122 -1.13 14.51 -11.26
CA THR A 122 -0.54 13.39 -10.53
C THR A 122 -1.57 12.68 -9.67
N THR A 123 -1.74 11.39 -9.91
CA THR A 123 -2.56 10.49 -9.10
C THR A 123 -1.66 9.54 -8.33
N TRP A 124 -1.95 9.35 -7.04
CA TRP A 124 -1.22 8.42 -6.17
C TRP A 124 -1.94 7.08 -6.08
N VAL A 125 -1.19 6.01 -6.22
CA VAL A 125 -1.65 4.63 -6.04
C VAL A 125 -0.97 4.07 -4.80
N SER A 126 -1.75 3.43 -3.92
CA SER A 126 -1.28 2.88 -2.66
C SER A 126 -1.66 1.41 -2.52
N PHE A 127 -0.72 0.60 -2.05
CA PHE A 127 -0.90 -0.81 -1.75
C PHE A 127 -0.44 -1.11 -0.32
N ARG A 128 -1.09 -2.10 0.31
CA ARG A 128 -0.74 -2.68 1.60
C ARG A 128 -0.51 -4.16 1.44
N VAL A 129 0.57 -4.67 2.01
CA VAL A 129 0.72 -6.10 2.28
C VAL A 129 0.45 -6.34 3.76
N THR A 130 -0.35 -7.37 4.07
CA THR A 130 -0.64 -7.81 5.44
C THR A 130 -0.37 -9.30 5.54
N ASP A 131 0.43 -9.72 6.51
CA ASP A 131 0.70 -11.14 6.80
C ASP A 131 -0.44 -11.78 7.63
N ASP A 132 -0.35 -13.08 7.88
CA ASP A 132 -1.34 -13.84 8.67
C ASP A 132 -1.25 -13.55 10.19
N ALA A 133 -0.21 -12.83 10.63
CA ALA A 133 -0.04 -12.33 12.00
C ALA A 133 -0.60 -10.92 12.21
N GLY A 134 -1.06 -10.28 11.14
CA GLY A 134 -1.61 -8.94 11.16
C GLY A 134 -0.54 -7.85 11.11
N ASN A 135 0.73 -8.19 10.89
CA ASN A 135 1.77 -7.22 10.57
C ASN A 135 1.52 -6.70 9.15
N SER A 136 1.77 -5.40 8.92
CA SER A 136 1.44 -4.80 7.63
C SER A 136 2.34 -3.64 7.26
N VAL A 137 2.60 -3.52 5.96
CA VAL A 137 3.44 -2.47 5.38
C VAL A 137 2.80 -1.90 4.13
N ASP A 138 2.86 -0.57 3.99
CA ASP A 138 2.33 0.16 2.85
C ASP A 138 3.43 0.55 1.87
N CYS A 139 3.06 0.66 0.60
CA CYS A 139 3.90 1.30 -0.40
C CYS A 139 3.04 2.19 -1.32
N THR A 140 3.62 3.30 -1.78
CA THR A 140 2.96 4.25 -2.67
C THR A 140 3.85 4.59 -3.87
N PHE A 141 3.21 4.84 -5.01
CA PHE A 141 3.86 5.38 -6.21
C PHE A 141 2.88 6.31 -6.95
N SER A 142 3.41 7.12 -7.86
CA SER A 142 2.64 8.11 -8.59
C SER A 142 2.52 7.79 -10.08
N VAL A 143 1.37 8.11 -10.64
CA VAL A 143 1.11 8.18 -12.08
C VAL A 143 0.81 9.62 -12.43
N THR A 144 1.60 10.20 -13.33
CA THR A 144 1.43 11.58 -13.80
C THR A 144 0.97 11.58 -15.25
N VAL A 145 -0.19 12.16 -15.52
CA VAL A 145 -0.73 12.37 -16.87
C VAL A 145 -0.50 13.82 -17.25
N GLU A 146 0.18 14.02 -18.37
CA GLU A 146 0.51 15.35 -18.92
C GLU A 146 -0.19 15.56 -20.25
N ASP A 147 -0.87 16.68 -20.41
CA ASP A 147 -1.30 17.12 -21.72
C ASP A 147 -0.07 17.59 -22.52
N ARG A 148 0.12 16.98 -23.69
CA ARG A 148 1.19 17.32 -24.65
C ARG A 148 0.64 17.66 -26.02
N GLU A 149 -0.68 17.70 -26.16
CA GLU A 149 -1.32 18.23 -27.36
C GLU A 149 -1.22 19.75 -27.33
N ARG A 150 -1.24 20.37 -28.52
CA ARG A 150 -1.14 21.83 -28.62
C ARG A 150 -2.53 22.40 -28.86
N PRO A 151 -2.84 23.57 -28.30
CA PRO A 151 -4.10 24.24 -28.58
C PRO A 151 -4.20 24.63 -30.05
N PHE A 152 -5.42 24.63 -30.56
CA PHE A 152 -5.77 25.05 -31.90
C PHE A 152 -6.55 26.37 -31.88
N ILE A 153 -6.11 27.35 -32.65
CA ILE A 153 -6.85 28.62 -32.84
C ILE A 153 -7.96 28.36 -33.85
N ASN A 154 -9.22 28.44 -33.39
CA ASN A 154 -10.40 28.26 -34.22
C ASN A 154 -10.67 29.49 -35.09
N HIS A 155 -10.65 30.68 -34.47
CA HIS A 155 -10.88 31.95 -35.15
C HIS A 155 -9.95 33.05 -34.67
N CYS A 156 -9.38 33.77 -35.64
CA CYS A 156 -8.69 35.03 -35.39
C CYS A 156 -9.70 36.19 -35.50
N PRO A 157 -9.52 37.28 -34.73
CA PRO A 157 -10.34 38.47 -34.88
C PRO A 157 -10.25 39.05 -36.29
N VAL A 158 -11.37 39.56 -36.80
CA VAL A 158 -11.42 40.24 -38.10
C VAL A 158 -10.68 41.59 -38.02
N PRO A 159 -10.16 42.11 -39.14
CA PRO A 159 -9.56 43.44 -39.16
C PRO A 159 -10.53 44.52 -38.67
N VAL A 160 -10.08 45.36 -37.73
CA VAL A 160 -10.85 46.49 -37.18
C VAL A 160 -10.21 47.83 -37.52
N TRP A 161 -11.05 48.85 -37.62
CA TRP A 161 -10.65 50.23 -37.87
C TRP A 161 -10.77 51.05 -36.57
N ALA A 162 -9.70 51.74 -36.18
CA ALA A 162 -9.72 52.67 -35.05
C ALA A 162 -9.59 54.11 -35.55
N GLY A 163 -10.58 54.94 -35.23
CA GLY A 163 -10.57 56.38 -35.55
C GLY A 163 -9.85 57.20 -34.48
N THR A 164 -9.37 58.39 -34.86
CA THR A 164 -8.83 59.38 -33.93
C THR A 164 -9.95 60.09 -33.15
N SER A 165 -9.59 60.70 -32.02
CA SER A 165 -10.43 61.53 -31.18
C SER A 165 -11.19 62.57 -32.00
N THR A 166 -12.50 62.67 -31.76
CA THR A 166 -13.40 63.63 -32.42
C THR A 166 -13.67 64.87 -31.57
N ASN A 167 -12.92 65.06 -30.47
CA ASN A 167 -13.13 66.16 -29.51
C ASN A 167 -12.67 67.55 -30.01
N GLY A 168 -12.05 67.62 -31.19
CA GLY A 168 -11.59 68.87 -31.80
C GLY A 168 -10.42 69.55 -31.07
N THR A 169 -9.74 68.87 -30.14
CA THR A 169 -8.61 69.42 -29.38
C THR A 169 -7.26 69.26 -30.07
N GLY A 170 -7.24 68.67 -31.28
CA GLY A 170 -6.01 68.39 -32.03
C GLY A 170 -5.22 67.19 -31.50
N ASP A 171 -5.79 66.43 -30.55
CA ASP A 171 -5.24 65.14 -30.15
C ASP A 171 -5.53 64.09 -31.24
N CYS A 172 -4.50 63.41 -31.72
CA CYS A 172 -4.60 62.30 -32.67
C CYS A 172 -4.68 60.94 -31.95
N SER A 173 -5.12 60.91 -30.70
CA SER A 173 -5.24 59.67 -29.95
C SER A 173 -6.49 58.90 -30.38
N GLY A 174 -6.40 57.58 -30.46
CA GLY A 174 -7.51 56.69 -30.80
C GLY A 174 -7.43 55.43 -29.96
N ALA A 175 -8.58 54.94 -29.50
CA ALA A 175 -8.63 53.67 -28.78
C ALA A 175 -8.79 52.52 -29.78
N VAL A 176 -7.91 51.53 -29.70
CA VAL A 176 -8.11 50.26 -30.40
C VAL A 176 -9.18 49.47 -29.63
N PRO A 177 -10.20 48.92 -30.31
CA PRO A 177 -11.17 48.04 -29.66
C PRO A 177 -10.50 46.86 -28.97
N ASP A 178 -11.09 46.39 -27.87
CA ASP A 178 -10.64 45.18 -27.20
C ASP A 178 -11.04 43.94 -28.01
N MET A 179 -10.04 43.27 -28.60
CA MET A 179 -10.24 42.12 -29.49
C MET A 179 -10.15 40.78 -28.76
N ARG A 180 -9.98 40.77 -27.43
CA ARG A 180 -9.80 39.53 -26.66
C ARG A 180 -11.00 38.59 -26.77
N GLY A 181 -12.21 39.14 -26.91
CA GLY A 181 -13.44 38.34 -27.05
C GLY A 181 -13.64 37.69 -28.43
N ASP A 182 -12.90 38.14 -29.45
CA ASP A 182 -13.05 37.67 -30.83
C ASP A 182 -12.08 36.53 -31.19
N LEU A 183 -11.08 36.28 -30.34
CA LEU A 183 -10.17 35.15 -30.48
C LEU A 183 -10.78 33.92 -29.80
N THR A 184 -10.95 32.84 -30.55
CA THR A 184 -11.38 31.56 -29.99
C THR A 184 -10.33 30.49 -30.25
N ALA A 185 -10.01 29.73 -29.20
CA ALA A 185 -9.11 28.60 -29.25
C ALA A 185 -9.75 27.41 -28.55
N SER A 186 -9.34 26.21 -28.93
CA SER A 186 -9.74 24.97 -28.29
C SER A 186 -8.53 24.10 -28.05
N ASP A 187 -8.63 23.27 -27.03
CA ASP A 187 -7.67 22.25 -26.66
C ASP A 187 -8.47 21.11 -26.03
N ASN A 188 -8.00 19.87 -26.16
CA ASN A 188 -8.64 18.70 -25.54
C ASN A 188 -8.82 18.93 -24.03
N CYS A 189 -7.85 19.57 -23.39
CA CYS A 189 -7.83 19.82 -21.95
C CYS A 189 -8.11 21.25 -21.52
N GLY A 190 -8.73 21.97 -22.43
CA GLY A 190 -9.11 23.34 -22.25
C GLY A 190 -7.93 24.28 -22.43
N VAL A 191 -8.25 25.50 -22.85
CA VAL A 191 -7.27 26.58 -22.97
C VAL A 191 -7.28 27.36 -21.66
N GLN A 192 -6.11 27.65 -21.09
CA GLN A 192 -6.04 28.60 -19.98
C GLN A 192 -6.32 30.00 -20.52
N ASN A 193 -7.27 30.71 -19.90
CA ASN A 193 -7.65 32.09 -20.21
C ASN A 193 -6.60 33.11 -19.74
#